data_AF-A0A9D5ZV93-F1
#
_entry.id   AF-A0A9D5ZV93-F1
#
_cell.length_a   1.000
_cell.length_b   1.000
_cell.length_c   1.000
_cell.angle_alpha   90.00
_cell.angle_beta   90.00
_cell.angle_gamma   90.00
#
_symmetry.space_group_name_H-M   'P 1'
#
loop_
_entity.id
_entity.type
_entity.pdbx_description
1 polymer ?
#
loop_
_entity_poly.entity_id
_entity_poly.type
_entity_poly.pdbx_seq_one_letter_code
_entity_poly.pdbx_strand_id
1 'polypeptide(L)'
;MQKRVKSVRIPWELEDLDLPGVIREFEKYSRDLESASILKSQGNAPAAEALLKTRQADLGRKIGHKIWEARVRHAEKIRAQTPD
;
A
#
# COMPACT_ATOMS: atom_id res chain seq x y z
N MET A 1 -9.62 -7.01 13.41
CA MET A 1 -10.44 -7.56 12.31
C MET A 1 -10.11 -9.03 12.13
N GLN A 2 -11.13 -9.90 12.03
CA GLN A 2 -10.93 -11.32 11.73
C GLN A 2 -10.23 -11.44 10.37
N LYS A 3 -9.13 -12.20 10.27
CA LYS A 3 -8.37 -12.37 9.01
C LYS A 3 -9.21 -13.17 8.00
N ARG A 4 -10.04 -12.48 7.22
CA ARG A 4 -10.77 -13.09 6.10
C ARG A 4 -9.82 -13.19 4.91
N VAL A 5 -9.62 -14.40 4.41
CA VAL A 5 -8.87 -14.63 3.18
C VAL A 5 -9.70 -14.11 2.01
N LYS A 6 -9.10 -13.28 1.16
CA LYS A 6 -9.70 -12.78 -0.07
C LYS A 6 -8.72 -13.01 -1.21
N SER A 7 -9.20 -13.62 -2.29
CA SER A 7 -8.43 -13.76 -3.53
C SER A 7 -8.61 -12.50 -4.38
N VAL A 8 -7.50 -12.01 -4.92
CA VAL A 8 -7.48 -10.83 -5.79
C VAL A 8 -6.78 -11.22 -7.08
N ARG A 9 -7.33 -10.79 -8.22
CA ARG A 9 -6.65 -10.97 -9.51
C ARG A 9 -5.57 -9.91 -9.64
N ILE A 10 -4.37 -10.33 -9.99
CA ILE A 10 -3.20 -9.49 -10.18
C ILE A 10 -2.55 -9.82 -11.53
N PRO A 11 -1.89 -8.84 -12.19
CA PRO A 11 -1.02 -9.11 -13.32
C PRO A 11 0.05 -10.14 -12.96
N TRP A 12 0.45 -10.97 -13.93
CA TRP A 12 1.42 -12.03 -13.72
C TRP A 12 2.79 -11.49 -13.27
N GLU A 13 3.17 -10.28 -13.71
CA GLU A 13 4.41 -9.62 -13.30
C GLU A 13 4.43 -9.24 -11.81
N LEU A 14 3.28 -9.29 -11.14
CA LEU A 14 3.10 -8.95 -9.74
C LEU A 14 2.76 -10.17 -8.88
N GLU A 15 2.92 -11.39 -9.40
CA GLU A 15 2.64 -12.63 -8.66
C GLU A 15 3.29 -12.65 -7.27
N ASP A 16 4.51 -12.14 -7.16
CA ASP A 16 5.31 -12.07 -5.93
C ASP A 16 5.04 -10.82 -5.06
N LEU A 17 3.95 -10.08 -5.32
CA LEU A 17 3.57 -8.90 -4.56
C LEU A 17 3.22 -9.26 -3.12
N ASP A 18 3.81 -8.53 -2.17
CA ASP A 18 3.48 -8.60 -0.75
C ASP A 18 2.08 -8.02 -0.47
N LEU A 19 1.04 -8.77 -0.81
CA LEU A 19 -0.36 -8.42 -0.58
C LEU A 19 -0.66 -8.15 0.91
N PRO A 20 -0.18 -8.94 1.89
CA PRO A 20 -0.37 -8.63 3.30
C PRO A 20 0.24 -7.28 3.69
N GLY A 21 1.43 -6.95 3.19
CA GLY A 21 2.05 -5.66 3.43
C GLY A 21 1.29 -4.50 2.77
N VAL A 22 0.80 -4.68 1.55
CA VAL A 22 -0.07 -3.70 0.87
C VAL A 22 -1.31 -3.42 1.70
N ILE A 23 -2.02 -4.46 2.14
CA ILE A 23 -3.22 -4.33 2.97
C ILE A 23 -2.92 -3.59 4.28
N ARG A 24 -1.79 -3.91 4.95
CA ARG A 24 -1.39 -3.22 6.18
C ARG A 24 -1.17 -1.72 5.99
N GLU A 25 -0.60 -1.29 4.87
CA GLU A 25 -0.44 0.15 4.61
C GLU A 25 -1.79 0.83 4.36
N PHE A 26 -2.73 0.17 3.67
CA PHE A 26 -4.10 0.68 3.53
C PHE A 26 -4.86 0.71 4.86
N GLU A 27 -4.68 -0.27 5.74
CA GLU A 27 -5.28 -0.25 7.08
C GLU A 27 -4.76 0.93 7.92
N LYS A 28 -3.46 1.23 7.82
CA LYS A 28 -2.89 2.42 8.48
C LYS A 28 -3.51 3.70 7.93
N TYR A 29 -3.58 3.83 6.61
CA TYR A 29 -4.19 4.99 5.97
C TYR A 29 -5.68 5.15 6.30
N SER A 30 -6.43 4.04 6.44
CA SER A 30 -7.81 4.07 6.90
C SER A 30 -7.94 4.72 8.29
N ARG A 31 -7.03 4.40 9.22
CA ARG A 31 -6.99 5.05 10.55
C ARG A 31 -6.60 6.52 10.47
N ASP A 32 -5.73 6.89 9.54
CA ASP A 32 -5.40 8.29 9.28
C ASP A 32 -6.64 9.07 8.77
N LEU A 33 -7.49 8.46 7.93
CA LEU A 33 -8.76 9.05 7.50
C LEU A 33 -9.73 9.26 8.66
N GLU A 34 -9.85 8.28 9.55
CA GLU A 34 -10.65 8.41 10.78
C GLU A 34 -10.12 9.55 11.66
N SER A 35 -8.79 9.63 11.84
CA SER A 35 -8.14 10.70 12.62
C SER A 35 -8.37 12.08 12.00
N ALA A 36 -8.27 12.20 10.68
CA ALA A 36 -8.56 13.44 9.97
C ALA A 36 -10.02 13.86 10.12
N SER A 37 -10.96 12.91 10.11
CA SER A 37 -12.37 13.18 10.37
C SER A 37 -12.60 13.74 11.77
N ILE A 38 -11.89 13.21 12.79
CA ILE A 38 -11.95 13.72 14.16
C ILE A 38 -11.37 15.14 14.25
N LEU A 39 -10.21 15.39 13.63
CA LEU A 39 -9.61 16.73 13.61
C LEU A 39 -10.56 17.76 12.97
N LYS A 40 -11.24 17.37 11.89
CA LYS A 40 -12.22 18.21 11.21
C LYS A 40 -13.43 18.50 12.10
N SER A 41 -13.95 17.51 12.83
CA SER A 41 -15.10 17.72 13.74
C SER A 41 -14.75 18.58 14.96
N GLN A 42 -13.47 18.60 15.37
CA GLN A 42 -12.94 19.48 16.42
C GLN A 42 -12.65 20.92 15.92
N GLY A 43 -12.95 21.23 14.66
CA GLY A 43 -12.71 22.55 14.07
C GLY A 43 -11.28 22.77 13.56
N ASN A 44 -10.43 21.73 13.55
CA ASN A 44 -9.05 21.80 13.07
C ASN A 44 -8.91 21.27 11.65
N ALA A 45 -9.59 21.92 10.69
CA ALA A 45 -9.54 21.55 9.27
C ALA A 45 -8.12 21.64 8.67
N PRO A 46 -7.28 22.65 8.98
CA PRO A 46 -5.92 22.72 8.43
C PRO A 46 -5.03 21.55 8.85
N ALA A 47 -5.13 21.11 10.11
CA ALA A 47 -4.37 19.93 10.56
C ALA A 47 -4.87 18.64 9.91
N ALA A 48 -6.18 18.50 9.71
CA ALA A 48 -6.75 17.37 8.99
C ALA A 48 -6.21 17.28 7.56
N GLU A 49 -6.18 18.41 6.83
CA GLU A 49 -5.64 18.46 5.47
C GLU A 49 -4.14 18.17 5.42
N ALA A 50 -3.36 18.75 6.34
CA ALA A 50 -1.92 18.49 6.44
C ALA A 50 -1.61 17.02 6.72
N LEU A 51 -2.39 16.39 7.63
CA LEU A 51 -2.30 14.96 7.92
C LEU A 51 -2.54 14.13 6.67
N LEU A 52 -3.67 14.36 5.98
CA LEU A 52 -4.04 13.56 4.80
C LEU A 52 -3.04 13.72 3.66
N LYS A 53 -2.60 14.94 3.38
CA LYS A 53 -1.62 15.21 2.31
C LYS A 53 -0.30 14.46 2.56
N THR A 54 0.18 14.50 3.79
CA THR A 54 1.42 13.82 4.20
C THR A 54 1.27 12.31 4.10
N ARG A 55 0.16 11.77 4.61
CA ARG A 55 -0.11 10.33 4.63
C ARG A 55 -0.37 9.74 3.25
N GLN A 56 -1.02 10.47 2.36
CA GLN A 56 -1.24 10.04 0.98
C GLN A 56 0.07 9.92 0.21
N ALA A 57 0.98 10.88 0.37
CA ALA A 57 2.31 10.83 -0.25
C ALA A 57 3.14 9.64 0.28
N ASP A 58 3.11 9.40 1.60
CA ASP A 58 3.79 8.27 2.22
C ASP A 58 3.22 6.92 1.76
N LEU A 59 1.88 6.80 1.72
CA LEU A 59 1.20 5.61 1.22
C LEU A 59 1.62 5.31 -0.23
N GLY A 60 1.56 6.31 -1.12
CA GLY A 60 1.95 6.16 -2.52
C GLY A 60 3.41 5.67 -2.66
N ARG A 61 4.33 6.24 -1.88
CA ARG A 61 5.74 5.82 -1.86
C ARG A 61 5.89 4.36 -1.43
N LYS A 62 5.24 3.94 -0.34
CA LYS A 62 5.35 2.58 0.18
C LYS A 62 4.71 1.54 -0.72
N ILE A 63 3.55 1.84 -1.28
CA ILE A 63 2.89 0.94 -2.25
C ILE A 63 3.74 0.84 -3.52
N GLY A 64 4.25 1.96 -4.03
CA GLY A 64 5.14 1.98 -5.18
C GLY A 64 6.40 1.12 -4.96
N HIS A 65 7.02 1.21 -3.78
CA HIS A 65 8.17 0.37 -3.42
C HIS A 65 7.83 -1.12 -3.46
N LYS A 66 6.69 -1.54 -2.88
CA LYS A 66 6.26 -2.94 -2.89
C LYS A 66 5.99 -3.47 -4.30
N ILE A 67 5.38 -2.65 -5.15
CA ILE A 67 5.16 -2.99 -6.56
C ILE A 67 6.51 -3.13 -7.29
N TRP A 68 7.44 -2.20 -7.06
CA TRP A 68 8.76 -2.27 -7.66
C TRP A 68 9.53 -3.53 -7.22
N GLU A 69 9.53 -3.85 -5.92
CA GLU A 69 10.13 -5.08 -5.39
C GLU A 69 9.54 -6.34 -6.05
N ALA A 70 8.22 -6.40 -6.21
CA ALA A 70 7.55 -7.52 -6.87
C ALA A 70 8.02 -7.67 -8.33
N ARG A 71 8.12 -6.56 -9.07
CA ARG A 71 8.61 -6.58 -10.47
C ARG A 71 10.07 -6.99 -10.58
N VAL A 72 10.92 -6.56 -9.65
CA VAL A 72 12.35 -6.95 -9.62
C VAL A 72 12.47 -8.45 -9.39
N ARG A 73 11.78 -8.99 -8.37
CA ARG A 73 11.77 -10.44 -8.09
C ARG A 73 11.27 -11.25 -9.28
N HIS A 74 10.21 -10.76 -9.91
CA HIS A 74 9.67 -11.38 -11.11
C HIS A 74 10.71 -11.38 -12.25
N ALA A 75 11.40 -10.27 -12.50
CA ALA A 75 12.45 -10.21 -13.53
C ALA A 75 13.64 -11.15 -13.23
N GLU A 76 14.05 -11.26 -11.96
CA GLU A 76 15.08 -12.21 -11.51
C GLU A 76 14.65 -13.66 -11.73
N LYS A 77 13.38 -13.98 -11.41
CA LYS A 77 12.78 -15.31 -11.62
C LYS A 77 12.77 -15.70 -13.10
N ILE A 78 12.48 -14.77 -14.01
CA ILE A 78 12.56 -15.00 -15.46
C ILE A 78 14.01 -15.23 -15.92
N ARG A 79 14.96 -14.40 -15.48
CA ARG A 79 16.39 -14.56 -15.83
C ARG A 79 16.95 -15.90 -15.36
N ALA A 80 16.56 -16.36 -14.17
CA ALA A 80 17.00 -17.65 -13.65
C ALA A 80 16.45 -18.85 -14.45
N GLN A 81 15.29 -18.70 -15.10
CA GLN A 81 14.65 -19.76 -15.91
C GLN A 81 15.15 -19.81 -17.34
N THR A 82 15.79 -18.75 -17.84
CA THR A 82 16.43 -18.71 -19.16
C THR A 82 17.91 -18.35 -18.98
N PRO A 83 18.74 -19.27 -18.49
CA PRO A 83 20.19 -19.08 -18.52
C PRO A 83 20.66 -19.13 -19.98
N ASP A 84 21.53 -18.18 -20.35
CA ASP A 84 22.15 -18.09 -21.68
C ASP A 84 22.84 -19.39 -22.13
#